data_AF-A0A942EPL8-F1
#
_entry.id   AF-A0A942EPL8-F1
#
_cell.length_a   1.000
_cell.length_b   1.000
_cell.length_c   1.000
_cell.angle_alpha   90.00
_cell.angle_beta   90.00
_cell.angle_gamma   90.00
#
_symmetry.space_group_name_H-M   'P 1'
#
loop_
_entity.id
_entity.type
_entity.pdbx_description
1 polymer ?
#
loop_
_entity_poly.entity_id
_entity_poly.type
_entity_poly.pdbx_seq_one_letter_code
_entity_poly.pdbx_strand_id
1 'polypeptide(L)'
;MYTAAREIEARLTSLQEKMAATGLGAAILVQNTDLYYFTGSCQAGHLVVPARGEPVYLVCKSLERARLESLLGSIRQQHAFADVAAVLKEVAPGAKTVGLELDMKTASAVTENR
;
A
#
# COMPACT_ATOMS: atom_id res chain seq x y z
N MET A 1 11.60 1.75 -21.75
CA MET A 1 11.53 1.33 -20.34
C MET A 1 10.10 1.55 -19.77
N TYR A 2 9.05 1.13 -20.49
CA TYR A 2 7.63 1.37 -20.14
C TYR A 2 6.95 0.18 -19.43
N THR A 3 7.64 -0.94 -19.29
CA THR A 3 7.05 -2.21 -18.85
C THR A 3 6.74 -2.22 -17.35
N ALA A 4 7.70 -1.79 -16.51
CA ALA A 4 7.54 -1.85 -15.05
C ALA A 4 6.39 -0.97 -14.52
N ALA A 5 6.20 0.22 -15.07
CA ALA A 5 5.11 1.11 -14.66
C ALA A 5 3.74 0.50 -15.00
N ARG A 6 3.60 -0.07 -16.19
CA ARG A 6 2.38 -0.78 -16.62
C ARG A 6 2.10 -2.02 -15.78
N GLU A 7 3.13 -2.74 -15.36
CA GLU A 7 2.97 -3.88 -14.45
C GLU A 7 2.43 -3.45 -13.09
N ILE A 8 2.96 -2.36 -12.52
CA ILE A 8 2.47 -1.82 -11.25
C ILE A 8 1.02 -1.33 -11.39
N GLU A 9 0.71 -0.61 -12.46
CA GLU A 9 -0.65 -0.17 -12.78
C GLU A 9 -1.62 -1.36 -12.90
N ALA A 10 -1.22 -2.42 -13.59
CA ALA A 10 -2.02 -3.64 -13.73
C ALA A 10 -2.24 -4.35 -12.39
N ARG A 11 -1.22 -4.39 -11.53
CA ARG A 11 -1.33 -4.97 -10.17
C ARG A 11 -2.30 -4.17 -9.31
N LEU A 12 -2.19 -2.84 -9.32
CA LEU A 12 -3.09 -1.95 -8.60
C LEU A 12 -4.53 -2.11 -9.09
N THR A 13 -4.73 -2.15 -10.40
CA THR A 13 -6.04 -2.36 -11.02
C THR A 13 -6.65 -3.69 -10.55
N SER A 14 -5.88 -4.79 -10.60
CA SER A 14 -6.35 -6.10 -10.14
C SER A 14 -6.66 -6.12 -8.64
N LEU A 15 -5.88 -5.41 -7.81
CA LEU A 15 -6.18 -5.27 -6.39
C LEU A 15 -7.52 -4.53 -6.20
N GLN A 16 -7.71 -3.39 -6.86
CA GLN A 16 -8.92 -2.59 -6.80
C GLN A 16 -10.17 -3.35 -7.25
N GLU A 17 -10.07 -4.16 -8.31
CA GLU A 17 -11.16 -5.03 -8.77
C GLU A 17 -11.56 -6.05 -7.70
N LYS A 18 -10.59 -6.70 -7.05
CA LYS A 18 -10.85 -7.65 -5.95
C LYS A 18 -11.46 -6.95 -4.73
N MET A 19 -11.00 -5.74 -4.42
CA MET A 19 -11.55 -4.92 -3.34
C MET A 19 -13.01 -4.56 -3.64
N ALA A 20 -13.31 -4.12 -4.86
CA ALA A 20 -14.67 -3.80 -5.28
C ALA A 20 -15.60 -5.01 -5.21
N ALA A 21 -15.12 -6.19 -5.65
CA ALA A 21 -15.89 -7.45 -5.60
C ALA A 21 -16.22 -7.91 -4.17
N THR A 22 -15.39 -7.55 -3.19
CA THR A 22 -15.56 -7.91 -1.77
C THR A 22 -16.20 -6.80 -0.93
N GLY A 23 -16.57 -5.67 -1.54
CA GLY A 23 -17.15 -4.52 -0.84
C GLY A 23 -16.16 -3.72 0.02
N LEU A 24 -14.86 -3.89 -0.22
CA LEU A 24 -13.80 -3.18 0.48
C LEU A 24 -13.59 -1.80 -0.16
N GLY A 25 -13.65 -0.73 0.64
CA GLY A 25 -13.57 0.65 0.14
C GLY A 25 -12.14 1.17 -0.01
N ALA A 26 -11.21 0.65 0.77
CA ALA A 26 -9.79 0.98 0.71
C ALA A 26 -8.94 -0.14 1.33
N ALA A 27 -7.65 -0.19 1.00
CA ALA A 27 -6.66 -1.05 1.62
C ALA A 27 -5.45 -0.21 2.07
N ILE A 28 -4.84 -0.59 3.18
CA ILE A 28 -3.60 -0.01 3.68
C ILE A 28 -2.54 -1.11 3.67
N LEU A 29 -1.50 -0.94 2.85
CA LEU A 29 -0.37 -1.85 2.76
C LEU A 29 0.82 -1.26 3.52
N VAL A 30 1.53 -2.11 4.26
CA VAL A 30 2.60 -1.70 5.19
C VAL A 30 3.85 -2.57 5.03
N GLN A 31 3.70 -3.82 4.58
CA GLN A 31 4.82 -4.72 4.44
C GLN A 31 5.74 -4.27 3.30
N ASN A 32 7.06 -4.26 3.52
CA ASN A 32 8.02 -3.81 2.52
C ASN A 32 7.93 -4.58 1.19
N THR A 33 7.57 -5.86 1.23
CA THR A 33 7.37 -6.68 0.02
C THR A 33 6.20 -6.15 -0.80
N ASP A 34 5.07 -5.86 -0.16
CA ASP A 34 3.88 -5.33 -0.82
C ASP A 34 4.11 -3.89 -1.28
N LEU A 35 4.76 -3.06 -0.46
CA LEU A 35 5.19 -1.73 -0.87
C LEU A 35 6.09 -1.79 -2.11
N TYR A 36 7.09 -2.66 -2.16
CA TYR A 36 7.92 -2.82 -3.34
C TYR A 36 7.11 -3.34 -4.54
N TYR A 37 6.24 -4.32 -4.33
CA TYR A 37 5.42 -4.93 -5.38
C TYR A 37 4.44 -3.94 -6.04
N PHE A 38 3.86 -3.03 -5.26
CA PHE A 38 2.85 -2.07 -5.70
C PHE A 38 3.37 -0.65 -5.91
N THR A 39 4.61 -0.33 -5.50
CA THR A 39 5.18 1.02 -5.71
C THR A 39 6.49 1.00 -6.50
N GLY A 40 7.25 -0.10 -6.46
CA GLY A 40 8.62 -0.17 -7.01
C GLY A 40 9.68 0.44 -6.07
N SER A 41 9.28 0.96 -4.91
CA SER A 41 10.17 1.59 -3.93
C SER A 41 10.40 0.68 -2.72
N CYS A 42 11.64 0.67 -2.22
CA CYS A 42 12.02 -0.03 -0.98
C CYS A 42 11.93 0.86 0.27
N GLN A 43 11.40 2.09 0.14
CA GLN A 43 11.25 2.99 1.28
C GLN A 43 10.21 2.45 2.28
N ALA A 44 10.43 2.72 3.57
CA ALA A 44 9.44 2.43 4.59
C ALA A 44 8.28 3.44 4.53
N GLY A 45 7.04 2.96 4.64
CA GLY A 45 5.86 3.81 4.52
C GLY A 45 4.54 3.04 4.63
N HIS A 46 3.46 3.70 4.22
CA HIS A 46 2.13 3.13 4.09
C HIS A 46 1.60 3.45 2.70
N LEU A 47 1.09 2.45 1.99
CA LEU A 47 0.38 2.66 0.73
C LEU A 47 -1.12 2.61 1.00
N VAL A 48 -1.82 3.71 0.72
CA VAL A 48 -3.28 3.76 0.79
C VAL A 48 -3.82 3.56 -0.62
N VAL A 49 -4.51 2.44 -0.84
CA VAL A 49 -5.13 2.09 -2.12
C VAL A 49 -6.64 2.22 -1.98
N PRO A 50 -7.30 3.20 -2.61
CA PRO A 50 -8.77 3.25 -2.64
C PRO A 50 -9.31 2.18 -3.61
N ALA A 51 -10.54 1.71 -3.41
CA ALA A 51 -11.17 0.77 -4.35
C ALA A 51 -11.38 1.36 -5.75
N ARG A 52 -11.34 2.70 -5.88
CA ARG A 52 -11.37 3.44 -7.14
C ARG A 52 -10.50 4.68 -7.02
N GLY A 53 -9.74 5.00 -8.07
CA GLY A 53 -8.88 6.17 -8.13
C GLY A 53 -7.42 5.88 -7.80
N GLU A 54 -6.64 6.94 -7.60
CA GLU A 54 -5.19 6.84 -7.47
C GLU A 54 -4.75 6.45 -6.05
N PRO A 55 -3.82 5.51 -5.90
CA PRO A 55 -3.22 5.20 -4.61
C PRO A 55 -2.27 6.31 -4.15
N VAL A 56 -2.06 6.42 -2.84
CA VAL A 56 -1.17 7.41 -2.23
C VAL A 56 -0.15 6.71 -1.35
N TYR A 57 1.12 6.91 -1.67
CA TYR A 57 2.23 6.35 -0.91
C TYR A 57 2.79 7.37 0.08
N LEU A 58 2.58 7.10 1.37
CA LEU A 58 3.05 7.89 2.50
C LEU A 58 4.38 7.34 3.00
N VAL A 59 5.45 8.10 2.83
CA VAL A 59 6.83 7.65 3.07
C VAL A 59 7.35 8.21 4.39
N CYS A 60 7.86 7.36 5.27
CA CYS A 60 8.33 7.76 6.60
C CYS A 60 9.76 8.33 6.59
N LYS A 61 10.61 7.88 5.65
CA LYS A 61 12.04 8.19 5.63
C LYS A 61 12.40 9.18 4.54
N SER A 62 12.83 8.70 3.37
CA SER A 62 13.33 9.54 2.29
C SER A 62 12.27 9.71 1.21
N LEU A 63 11.54 10.82 1.27
CA LEU A 63 10.62 11.20 0.19
C LEU A 63 11.35 11.37 -1.16
N GLU A 64 12.56 11.92 -1.13
CA GLU A 64 13.38 12.09 -2.33
C GLU A 64 13.66 10.75 -3.01
N ARG A 65 14.16 9.75 -2.26
CA ARG A 65 14.39 8.42 -2.81
C ARG A 65 13.11 7.76 -3.29
N ALA A 66 12.01 7.88 -2.53
CA ALA A 66 10.74 7.34 -2.96
C ALA A 66 10.29 7.93 -4.30
N ARG A 67 10.51 9.22 -4.56
CA ARG A 67 10.18 9.87 -5.85
C ARG A 67 11.06 9.40 -7.01
N LEU A 68 12.30 8.97 -6.72
CA LEU A 68 13.21 8.44 -7.74
C LEU A 68 12.93 6.95 -8.05
N GLU A 69 12.56 6.19 -7.02
CA GLU A 69 12.37 4.73 -7.09
C GLU A 69 10.94 4.35 -7.49
N SER A 70 9.94 5.04 -6.94
CA SER A 70 8.52 4.67 -7.09
C SER A 70 7.97 5.09 -8.45
N LEU A 71 7.11 4.24 -9.00
CA LEU A 71 6.41 4.48 -10.26
C LEU A 71 5.02 5.10 -10.06
N LEU A 72 4.66 5.46 -8.82
CA LEU A 72 3.38 6.09 -8.51
C LEU A 72 3.39 7.61 -8.73
N GLY A 73 2.24 8.14 -9.16
CA GLY A 73 2.03 9.58 -9.33
C GLY A 73 1.89 10.36 -8.02
N SER A 74 1.42 9.73 -6.93
CA SER A 74 1.14 10.39 -5.65
C SER A 74 1.99 9.82 -4.51
N ILE A 75 3.05 10.56 -4.16
CA ILE A 75 3.99 10.21 -3.10
C ILE A 75 4.13 11.40 -2.15
N ARG A 76 3.88 11.17 -0.86
CA ARG A 76 3.81 12.20 0.18
C ARG A 76 4.67 11.80 1.38
N GLN A 77 5.23 12.78 2.09
CA GLN A 77 5.92 12.51 3.36
C GLN A 77 4.90 12.17 4.43
N GLN A 78 5.19 11.14 5.22
CA GLN A 78 4.49 10.83 6.46
C GLN A 78 5.24 11.46 7.64
N HIS A 79 4.54 12.30 8.40
CA HIS A 79 5.04 12.93 9.62
C HIS A 79 4.45 12.26 10.86
N ALA A 80 3.22 11.76 10.77
CA ALA A 80 2.54 11.06 11.84
C ALA A 80 1.63 9.95 11.29
N PHE A 81 1.24 8.99 12.15
CA PHE A 81 0.26 7.98 11.78
C PHE A 81 -1.11 8.57 11.41
N ALA A 82 -1.44 9.75 11.96
CA ALA A 82 -2.65 10.49 11.61
C ALA A 82 -2.73 10.86 10.12
N ASP A 83 -1.59 10.98 9.42
CA ASP A 83 -1.55 11.29 7.99
C ASP A 83 -2.15 10.15 7.16
N VAL A 84 -2.00 8.90 7.59
CA VAL A 84 -2.62 7.73 6.95
C VAL A 84 -4.13 7.84 7.02
N ALA A 85 -4.67 8.19 8.20
CA ALA A 85 -6.10 8.38 8.37
C ALA A 85 -6.64 9.59 7.59
N ALA A 86 -5.85 10.66 7.48
CA ALA A 86 -6.20 11.84 6.69
C ALA A 86 -6.29 11.50 5.19
N VAL A 87 -5.28 10.82 4.65
CA VAL A 87 -5.26 10.37 3.25
C VAL A 87 -6.38 9.38 2.97
N LEU A 88 -6.63 8.43 3.88
CA LEU A 88 -7.74 7.48 3.73
C LEU A 88 -9.09 8.20 3.56
N LYS A 89 -9.34 9.25 4.36
CA LYS A 89 -10.56 10.07 4.23
C LYS A 89 -10.59 10.89 2.95
N GLU A 90 -9.44 11.32 2.45
CA GLU A 90 -9.30 12.07 1.20
C GLU A 90 -9.60 11.20 -0.02
N VAL A 91 -9.00 10.01 -0.11
CA VAL A 91 -9.04 9.19 -1.34
C VAL A 91 -10.15 8.15 -1.34
N ALA A 92 -10.70 7.80 -0.19
CA ALA A 92 -11.82 6.88 -0.06
C ALA A 92 -12.92 7.44 0.87
N PRO A 93 -13.47 8.65 0.57
CA PRO A 93 -14.52 9.24 1.37
C PRO A 93 -15.77 8.32 1.35
N GLY A 94 -16.16 7.82 2.53
CA GLY A 94 -17.29 6.90 2.66
C GLY A 94 -16.94 5.41 2.56
N ALA A 95 -15.66 5.04 2.55
CA ALA A 95 -15.25 3.65 2.76
C ALA A 95 -15.79 3.14 4.11
N LYS A 96 -16.73 2.20 4.06
CA LYS A 96 -17.32 1.56 5.25
C LYS A 96 -16.43 0.47 5.84
N THR A 97 -15.66 -0.17 4.96
CA THR A 97 -14.75 -1.26 5.29
C THR A 97 -13.39 -0.90 4.71
N VAL A 98 -12.34 -1.03 5.52
CA VAL A 98 -10.95 -0.79 5.11
C VAL A 98 -10.15 -2.04 5.43
N GLY A 99 -9.44 -2.55 4.44
CA GLY A 99 -8.56 -3.69 4.59
C GLY A 99 -7.24 -3.21 5.18
N LEU A 100 -6.78 -3.92 6.18
CA LEU A 100 -5.42 -3.76 6.69
C LEU A 100 -4.71 -5.09 6.48
N GLU A 101 -3.47 -5.05 6.00
CA GLU A 101 -2.62 -6.24 5.96
C GLU A 101 -2.49 -6.81 7.38
N LEU A 102 -3.14 -7.95 7.62
CA LEU A 102 -2.96 -8.74 8.83
C LEU A 102 -1.75 -9.65 8.58
N ASP A 103 -0.68 -9.39 9.33
CA ASP A 103 0.61 -10.06 9.28
C ASP A 103 0.46 -11.60 9.27
N MET A 104 0.72 -12.23 8.12
CA MET A 104 0.98 -13.67 8.08
C MET A 104 2.45 -13.89 8.46
N LYS A 105 2.76 -13.83 9.76
CA LYS A 105 3.92 -14.55 10.27
C LYS A 105 3.51 -16.00 10.45
N THR A 106 4.06 -16.88 9.61
CA THR A 106 4.08 -18.32 9.88
C THR A 106 4.64 -18.53 11.28
N ALA A 107 3.83 -19.05 12.19
CA ALA A 107 4.33 -19.61 13.43
C ALA A 107 5.13 -20.88 13.05
N SER A 108 6.45 -20.76 12.94
CA SER A 108 7.31 -21.93 13.11
C SER A 108 7.22 -22.31 14.58
N ALA A 109 6.27 -23.18 14.91
CA ALA A 109 6.33 -23.97 16.12
C ALA A 109 7.62 -24.80 16.02
N VAL A 110 8.70 -24.31 16.64
CA VAL A 110 9.82 -25.16 16.98
C VAL A 110 9.30 -26.08 18.07
N THR A 111 8.97 -27.31 17.66
CA THR A 111 8.92 -28.44 18.58
C THR A 111 10.33 -28.62 19.13
N GLU A 112 10.58 -28.11 20.33
CA GLU A 112 11.74 -28.56 21.11
C GLU A 112 11.24 -29.36 22.31
N ASN A 113 11.27 -30.66 22.07
CA ASN A 113 11.18 -31.74 23.04
C ASN A 113 12.29 -31.59 24.10
N ARG A 114 11.90 -31.48 25.38
CA ARG A 114 12.60 -32.10 26.51
C ARG A 114 11.75 -32.06 27.78
#